data_AF-A0A2M9BEW5-F1
#
_entry.id   AF-A0A2M9BEW5-F1
#
_cell.length_a   1.000
_cell.length_b   1.000
_cell.length_c   1.000
_cell.angle_alpha   90.00
_cell.angle_beta   90.00
_cell.angle_gamma   90.00
#
_symmetry.space_group_name_H-M   'P 1'
#
loop_
_entity.id
_entity.type
_entity.pdbx_description
1 polymer ?
#
loop_
_entity_poly.entity_id
_entity_poly.type
_entity_poly.pdbx_seq_one_letter_code
_entity_poly.pdbx_strand_id
1 'polypeptide(L)'
;MFDQIGGLPLHPLVIHVVVVGVPLVALLSVGFLVPRWRWVLRWPLAVGAVLTAVSGFVAVRAGHALADDLDAGGEIGAAIDEHEQWGTRLLVALIVLAVLAVATAVEASRSSGSAVHVLAVLTMVVALTSAWLAFETGDRGARAVWCGQSVAAGDADSLEDCLR
;
A
#
# COMPACT_ATOMS: atom_id res chain seq x y z
N MET A 1 -14.96 17.42 4.08
CA MET A 1 -14.60 18.07 2.78
C MET A 1 -13.38 17.43 2.14
N PHE A 2 -12.49 16.74 2.87
CA PHE A 2 -11.34 16.01 2.30
C PHE A 2 -11.66 14.53 2.00
N ASP A 3 -12.95 14.21 1.91
CA ASP A 3 -13.50 12.87 2.00
C ASP A 3 -14.07 12.44 0.64
N GLN A 4 -14.37 13.42 -0.24
CA GLN A 4 -14.90 13.21 -1.58
C GLN A 4 -14.33 14.21 -2.59
N ILE A 5 -14.20 13.81 -3.86
CA ILE A 5 -13.86 14.69 -5.00
C ILE A 5 -14.93 14.48 -6.07
N GLY A 6 -15.62 15.55 -6.47
CA GLY A 6 -16.67 15.46 -7.50
C GLY A 6 -17.87 14.60 -7.10
N GLY A 7 -18.13 14.45 -5.79
CA GLY A 7 -19.21 13.61 -5.25
C GLY A 7 -18.87 12.11 -5.17
N LEU A 8 -17.61 11.73 -5.46
CA LEU A 8 -17.12 10.36 -5.32
C LEU A 8 -16.20 10.25 -4.10
N PRO A 9 -16.22 9.10 -3.38
CA PRO A 9 -15.30 8.86 -2.27
C PRO A 9 -13.84 9.04 -2.69
N LEU A 10 -13.05 9.71 -1.86
CA LEU A 10 -11.64 9.95 -2.15
C LEU A 10 -10.82 8.65 -2.13
N HIS A 11 -11.20 7.69 -1.29
CA HIS A 11 -10.44 6.46 -1.07
C HIS A 11 -10.16 5.68 -2.38
N PRO A 12 -11.16 5.30 -3.21
CA PRO A 12 -10.92 4.64 -4.50
C PRO A 12 -10.04 5.42 -5.48
N LEU A 13 -10.03 6.76 -5.41
CA LEU A 13 -9.19 7.57 -6.29
C LEU A 13 -7.72 7.52 -5.86
N VAL A 14 -7.46 7.67 -4.56
CA VAL A 14 -6.09 7.73 -4.01
C VAL A 14 -5.40 6.36 -4.01
N ILE A 15 -6.16 5.27 -3.85
CA ILE A 15 -5.57 3.91 -3.85
C ILE A 15 -4.87 3.57 -5.17
N HIS A 16 -5.23 4.17 -6.30
CA HIS A 16 -4.54 3.93 -7.58
C HIS A 16 -3.06 4.34 -7.49
N VAL A 17 -2.77 5.41 -6.77
CA VAL A 17 -1.39 5.86 -6.53
C VAL A 17 -0.66 4.85 -5.64
N VAL A 18 -1.34 4.27 -4.64
CA VAL A 18 -0.76 3.24 -3.76
C VAL A 18 -0.50 1.94 -4.53
N VAL A 19 -1.50 1.42 -5.23
CA VAL A 19 -1.45 0.14 -5.96
C VAL A 19 -0.42 0.17 -7.10
N VAL A 20 -0.18 1.32 -7.72
CA VAL A 20 0.91 1.48 -8.71
C VAL A 20 2.25 1.81 -8.05
N GLY A 21 2.24 2.67 -7.02
CA GLY A 21 3.45 3.15 -6.34
C GLY A 21 4.22 2.04 -5.62
N VAL A 22 3.53 1.16 -4.90
CA VAL A 22 4.16 0.06 -4.15
C VAL A 22 4.97 -0.88 -5.05
N PRO A 23 4.43 -1.49 -6.12
CA PRO A 23 5.21 -2.35 -6.99
C PRO A 23 6.32 -1.60 -7.74
N LEU A 24 6.08 -0.33 -8.12
CA LEU A 24 7.12 0.50 -8.74
C LEU A 24 8.31 0.72 -7.80
N VAL A 25 8.05 1.07 -6.54
CA VAL A 25 9.09 1.26 -5.52
C VAL A 25 9.81 -0.06 -5.22
N ALA A 26 9.10 -1.19 -5.21
CA ALA A 26 9.72 -2.50 -5.09
C ALA A 26 10.69 -2.78 -6.24
N LEU A 27 10.30 -2.53 -7.49
CA LEU A 27 11.18 -2.69 -8.66
C LEU A 27 12.39 -1.74 -8.60
N LEU A 28 12.18 -0.48 -8.21
CA LEU A 28 13.27 0.49 -8.00
C LEU A 28 14.25 0.00 -6.93
N SER A 29 13.76 -0.59 -5.84
CA SER A 29 14.60 -1.11 -4.75
C SER A 29 15.47 -2.30 -5.20
N VAL A 30 14.92 -3.19 -6.02
CA VAL A 30 15.66 -4.31 -6.64
C VAL A 30 16.73 -3.77 -7.60
N GLY A 31 16.35 -2.82 -8.46
CA GLY A 31 17.29 -2.14 -9.36
C GLY A 31 18.42 -1.44 -8.61
N PHE A 32 18.14 -0.88 -7.44
CA PHE A 32 19.12 -0.18 -6.61
C PHE A 32 20.24 -1.10 -6.08
N LEU A 33 20.03 -2.43 -6.05
CA LEU A 33 21.11 -3.37 -5.70
C LEU A 33 22.27 -3.33 -6.69
N VAL A 34 22.00 -2.98 -7.94
CA VAL A 34 22.99 -2.89 -9.01
C VAL A 34 23.85 -1.62 -8.81
N PRO A 35 25.16 -1.74 -8.49
CA PRO A 35 25.98 -0.58 -8.10
C PRO A 35 26.01 0.55 -9.12
N ARG A 36 26.07 0.21 -10.43
CA ARG A 36 26.05 1.18 -11.54
C ARG A 36 24.75 2.00 -11.65
N TRP A 37 23.65 1.55 -11.06
CA TRP A 37 22.36 2.23 -11.14
C TRP A 37 22.05 3.12 -9.94
N ARG A 38 22.77 2.95 -8.83
CA ARG A 38 22.50 3.66 -7.56
C ARG A 38 22.46 5.18 -7.71
N TRP A 39 23.38 5.75 -8.50
CA TRP A 39 23.44 7.20 -8.69
C TRP A 39 22.17 7.78 -9.31
N VAL A 40 21.58 7.08 -10.28
CA VAL A 40 20.37 7.50 -11.00
C VAL A 40 19.12 7.15 -10.20
N LEU A 41 19.09 5.99 -9.55
CA LEU A 41 17.91 5.47 -8.86
C LEU A 41 17.71 6.02 -7.44
N ARG A 42 18.72 6.65 -6.82
CA ARG A 42 18.62 7.14 -5.42
C ARG A 42 17.43 8.04 -5.17
N TRP A 43 17.23 9.06 -5.98
CA TRP A 43 16.13 10.01 -5.81
C TRP A 43 14.79 9.46 -6.27
N PRO A 44 14.68 8.78 -7.43
CA PRO A 44 13.45 8.09 -7.81
C PRO A 44 12.94 7.11 -6.74
N LEU A 45 13.83 6.31 -6.13
CA LEU A 45 13.48 5.39 -5.05
C LEU A 45 12.96 6.15 -3.82
N ALA A 46 13.69 7.15 -3.34
CA ALA A 46 13.31 7.93 -2.16
C ALA A 46 12.00 8.71 -2.36
N VAL A 47 11.89 9.45 -3.46
CA VAL A 47 10.69 10.25 -3.78
C VAL A 47 9.50 9.34 -4.01
N GLY A 48 9.67 8.25 -4.76
CA GLY A 48 8.61 7.26 -5.01
C GLY A 48 8.09 6.65 -3.70
N ALA A 49 8.99 6.25 -2.80
CA ALA A 49 8.62 5.69 -1.50
C ALA A 49 7.85 6.70 -0.63
N VAL A 50 8.32 7.96 -0.57
CA VAL A 50 7.64 9.03 0.19
C VAL A 50 6.26 9.33 -0.38
N LEU A 51 6.14 9.49 -1.70
CA LEU A 51 4.85 9.76 -2.34
C LEU A 51 3.87 8.59 -2.12
N THR A 52 4.35 7.36 -2.19
CA THR A 52 3.54 6.16 -1.93
C THR A 52 3.07 6.12 -0.47
N ALA A 53 3.94 6.44 0.49
CA ALA A 53 3.58 6.49 1.91
C ALA A 53 2.57 7.61 2.23
N VAL A 54 2.77 8.81 1.67
CA VAL A 54 1.82 9.92 1.82
C VAL A 54 0.47 9.55 1.21
N SER A 55 0.45 8.91 0.03
CA SER A 55 -0.78 8.44 -0.59
C SER A 55 -1.46 7.36 0.25
N GLY A 56 -0.69 6.44 0.84
CA GLY A 56 -1.20 5.42 1.77
C GLY A 56 -1.85 6.04 3.01
N PHE A 57 -1.25 7.08 3.57
CA PHE A 57 -1.83 7.82 4.70
C PHE A 57 -3.17 8.45 4.33
N VAL A 58 -3.22 9.13 3.18
CA VAL A 58 -4.46 9.75 2.69
C VAL A 58 -5.52 8.67 2.39
N ALA A 59 -5.13 7.54 1.80
CA ALA A 59 -6.04 6.42 1.53
C ALA A 59 -6.65 5.86 2.81
N VAL A 60 -5.86 5.63 3.86
CA VAL A 60 -6.38 5.16 5.16
C VAL A 60 -7.36 6.16 5.76
N ARG A 61 -7.00 7.45 5.78
CA ARG A 61 -7.88 8.50 6.33
C ARG A 61 -9.19 8.65 5.56
N ALA A 62 -9.13 8.58 4.23
CA ALA A 62 -10.32 8.59 3.39
C ALA A 62 -11.14 7.30 3.52
N GLY A 63 -10.48 6.17 3.79
CA GLY A 63 -11.10 4.87 4.00
C GLY A 63 -11.95 4.84 5.26
N HIS A 64 -11.44 5.34 6.39
CA HIS A 64 -12.22 5.47 7.62
C HIS A 64 -13.46 6.35 7.43
N ALA A 65 -13.31 7.50 6.77
CA ALA A 65 -14.46 8.38 6.49
C ALA A 65 -15.52 7.68 5.62
N LEU A 66 -15.09 6.87 4.64
CA LEU A 66 -16.00 6.06 3.83
C LEU A 66 -16.67 4.95 4.65
N ALA A 67 -15.94 4.28 5.55
CA ALA A 67 -16.50 3.25 6.41
C ALA A 67 -17.58 3.81 7.35
N ASP A 68 -17.31 4.98 7.94
CA ASP A 68 -18.28 5.71 8.78
C ASP A 68 -19.55 6.09 7.98
N ASP A 69 -19.40 6.54 6.74
CA ASP A 69 -20.53 6.88 5.86
C ASP A 69 -21.35 5.66 5.41
N LEU A 70 -20.71 4.50 5.25
CA LEU A 70 -21.37 3.25 4.84
C LEU A 70 -22.19 2.63 5.97
N ASP A 71 -21.79 2.81 7.24
CA ASP A 71 -22.44 2.27 8.44
C ASP A 71 -22.81 0.77 8.30
N ALA A 72 -21.89 0.00 7.72
CA ALA A 72 -22.13 -1.41 7.39
C ALA A 72 -22.01 -2.30 8.64
N GLY A 73 -23.09 -3.01 8.96
CA GLY A 73 -23.10 -4.01 10.04
C GLY A 73 -22.84 -5.45 9.57
N GLY A 74 -22.80 -6.37 10.53
CA GLY A 74 -22.70 -7.81 10.28
C GLY A 74 -21.39 -8.23 9.61
N GLU A 75 -21.46 -9.24 8.76
CA GLU A 75 -20.29 -9.84 8.11
C GLU A 75 -19.59 -8.89 7.12
N ILE A 76 -20.34 -8.02 6.44
CA ILE A 76 -19.75 -6.99 5.56
C ILE A 76 -18.97 -5.95 6.38
N GLY A 77 -19.52 -5.51 7.51
CA GLY A 77 -18.80 -4.63 8.44
C GLY A 77 -17.49 -5.26 8.92
N ALA A 78 -17.53 -6.54 9.32
CA ALA A 78 -16.33 -7.28 9.72
C ALA A 78 -15.29 -7.41 8.58
N ALA A 79 -15.72 -7.58 7.33
CA ALA A 79 -14.84 -7.61 6.17
C ALA A 79 -14.18 -6.25 5.89
N ILE A 80 -14.93 -5.15 6.07
CA ILE A 80 -14.40 -3.78 5.96
C ILE A 80 -13.37 -3.53 7.08
N ASP A 81 -13.68 -3.90 8.32
CA ASP A 81 -12.76 -3.80 9.46
C ASP A 81 -11.47 -4.61 9.21
N GLU A 82 -11.57 -5.78 8.60
CA GLU A 82 -10.40 -6.58 8.24
C GLU A 82 -9.56 -5.86 7.17
N HIS A 83 -10.17 -5.37 6.09
CA HIS A 83 -9.48 -4.56 5.08
C HIS A 83 -8.78 -3.34 5.70
N GLU A 84 -9.45 -2.64 6.62
CA GLU A 84 -8.90 -1.48 7.34
C GLU A 84 -7.65 -1.85 8.16
N GLN A 85 -7.71 -2.94 8.93
CA GLN A 85 -6.58 -3.41 9.72
C GLN A 85 -5.36 -3.72 8.84
N TRP A 86 -5.58 -4.38 7.70
CA TRP A 86 -4.51 -4.66 6.75
C TRP A 86 -4.01 -3.39 6.06
N GLY A 87 -4.88 -2.44 5.73
CA GLY A 87 -4.50 -1.12 5.22
C GLY A 87 -3.61 -0.35 6.20
N THR A 88 -3.89 -0.45 7.50
CA THR A 88 -3.05 0.13 8.56
C THR A 88 -1.67 -0.54 8.63
N ARG A 89 -1.61 -1.88 8.54
CA ARG A 89 -0.34 -2.63 8.47
C ARG A 89 0.49 -2.20 7.26
N LEU A 90 -0.15 -2.08 6.09
CA LEU A 90 0.49 -1.59 4.89
C LEU A 90 1.04 -0.17 5.10
N LEU A 91 0.24 0.76 5.65
CA LEU A 91 0.69 2.13 5.91
C LEU A 91 1.94 2.17 6.79
N VAL A 92 1.98 1.39 7.87
CA VAL A 92 3.17 1.29 8.73
C VAL A 92 4.39 0.81 7.93
N ALA A 93 4.22 -0.22 7.10
CA ALA A 93 5.28 -0.72 6.23
C ALA A 93 5.76 0.34 5.21
N LEU A 94 4.84 1.12 4.63
CA LEU A 94 5.18 2.21 3.70
C LEU A 94 5.95 3.35 4.38
N ILE A 95 5.61 3.69 5.63
CA ILE A 95 6.36 4.70 6.40
C ILE A 95 7.78 4.20 6.66
N VAL A 96 7.95 2.95 7.09
CA VAL A 96 9.27 2.33 7.28
C VAL A 96 10.05 2.31 5.96
N LEU A 97 9.39 1.93 4.87
CA LEU A 97 9.98 1.92 3.53
C LEU A 97 10.45 3.32 3.11
N ALA A 98 9.65 4.36 3.33
CA ALA A 98 10.00 5.74 3.00
C ALA A 98 11.25 6.20 3.77
N VAL A 99 11.32 5.92 5.08
CA VAL A 99 12.48 6.25 5.92
C VAL A 99 13.73 5.52 5.42
N LEU A 100 13.65 4.22 5.17
CA LEU A 100 14.78 3.42 4.67
C LEU A 100 15.22 3.85 3.27
N ALA A 101 14.28 4.15 2.37
CA ALA A 101 14.58 4.61 1.02
C ALA A 101 15.30 5.97 1.02
N VAL A 102 14.85 6.92 1.86
CA VAL A 102 15.52 8.22 2.04
C VAL A 102 16.92 8.04 2.63
N ALA A 103 17.06 7.23 3.69
CA ALA A 103 18.36 6.93 4.28
C ALA A 103 19.32 6.29 3.27
N THR A 104 18.82 5.33 2.48
CA THR A 104 19.57 4.68 1.40
C THR A 104 20.03 5.69 0.35
N ALA A 105 19.15 6.59 -0.08
CA ALA A 105 19.46 7.59 -1.10
C ALA A 105 20.49 8.62 -0.61
N VAL A 106 20.35 9.09 0.63
CA VAL A 106 21.31 10.01 1.26
C VAL A 106 22.67 9.35 1.42
N GLU A 107 22.72 8.12 1.94
CA GLU A 107 24.00 7.42 2.16
C GLU A 107 24.71 7.12 0.83
N ALA A 108 23.96 6.70 -0.20
CA ALA A 108 24.50 6.48 -1.54
C ALA A 108 25.00 7.77 -2.22
N SER A 109 24.66 8.94 -1.68
CA SER A 109 25.20 10.24 -2.13
C SER A 109 26.53 10.60 -1.49
N ARG A 110 26.88 9.93 -0.38
CA ARG A 110 28.07 10.23 0.43
C ARG A 110 29.16 9.15 0.27
N SER A 111 28.74 7.90 0.12
CA SER A 111 29.62 6.73 0.16
C SER A 111 29.15 5.66 -0.84
N SER A 112 30.07 4.77 -1.21
CA SER A 112 29.76 3.54 -1.96
C SER A 112 30.09 2.27 -1.16
N GLY A 113 30.25 2.39 0.16
CA GLY A 113 30.67 1.30 1.06
C GLY A 113 29.57 0.29 1.41
N SER A 114 29.90 -0.59 2.37
CA SER A 114 29.00 -1.66 2.84
C SER A 114 27.70 -1.13 3.46
N ALA A 115 27.72 0.05 4.09
CA ALA A 115 26.54 0.68 4.68
C ALA A 115 25.40 0.88 3.67
N VAL A 116 25.71 1.38 2.46
CA VAL A 116 24.73 1.53 1.38
C VAL A 116 24.15 0.19 0.97
N HIS A 117 24.98 -0.85 0.93
CA HIS A 117 24.52 -2.19 0.54
C HIS A 117 23.55 -2.77 1.57
N VAL A 118 23.86 -2.66 2.86
CA VAL A 118 22.98 -3.09 3.95
C VAL A 118 21.65 -2.35 3.88
N LEU A 119 21.68 -1.01 3.77
CA LEU A 119 20.47 -0.19 3.65
C LEU A 119 19.65 -0.54 2.41
N ALA A 120 20.30 -0.81 1.26
CA ALA A 120 19.63 -1.21 0.04
C ALA A 120 18.93 -2.57 0.18
N VAL A 121 19.57 -3.56 0.82
CA VAL A 121 18.97 -4.87 1.07
C VAL A 121 17.78 -4.76 2.03
N LEU A 122 17.92 -4.00 3.12
CA LEU A 122 16.81 -3.76 4.06
C LEU A 122 15.64 -3.05 3.37
N THR A 123 15.92 -2.02 2.57
CA THR A 123 14.89 -1.31 1.79
C THR A 123 14.18 -2.25 0.84
N MET A 124 14.90 -3.11 0.13
CA MET A 124 14.31 -4.10 -0.78
C MET A 124 13.40 -5.09 -0.05
N VAL A 125 13.86 -5.64 1.08
CA VAL A 125 13.06 -6.58 1.88
C VAL A 125 11.74 -5.91 2.32
N VAL A 126 11.82 -4.70 2.88
CA VAL A 126 10.62 -3.96 3.30
C VAL A 126 9.72 -3.61 2.12
N ALA A 127 10.28 -3.28 0.95
CA ALA A 127 9.51 -2.99 -0.25
C ALA A 127 8.73 -4.23 -0.76
N LEU A 128 9.36 -5.40 -0.75
CA LEU A 128 8.71 -6.66 -1.11
C LEU A 128 7.63 -7.05 -0.10
N THR A 129 7.90 -6.88 1.20
CA THR A 129 6.88 -7.06 2.25
C THR A 129 5.71 -6.09 2.05
N SER A 130 5.97 -4.83 1.68
CA SER A 130 4.92 -3.85 1.39
C SER A 130 4.09 -4.25 0.17
N ALA A 131 4.72 -4.83 -0.87
CA ALA A 131 3.99 -5.35 -2.03
C ALA A 131 3.09 -6.53 -1.68
N TRP A 132 3.56 -7.45 -0.83
CA TRP A 132 2.73 -8.53 -0.32
C TRP A 132 1.57 -8.01 0.54
N LEU A 133 1.84 -7.08 1.47
CA LEU A 133 0.79 -6.44 2.27
C LEU A 133 -0.24 -5.72 1.40
N ALA A 134 0.19 -5.03 0.33
CA ALA A 134 -0.72 -4.37 -0.59
C ALA A 134 -1.63 -5.35 -1.33
N PHE A 135 -1.10 -6.52 -1.73
CA PHE A 135 -1.91 -7.61 -2.29
C PHE A 135 -2.95 -8.10 -1.27
N GLU A 136 -2.54 -8.40 -0.04
CA GLU A 136 -3.43 -8.88 1.03
C GLU A 136 -4.50 -7.86 1.42
N THR A 137 -4.16 -6.57 1.48
CA THR A 137 -5.11 -5.47 1.69
C THR A 137 -6.10 -5.39 0.53
N GLY A 138 -5.61 -5.51 -0.70
CA GLY A 138 -6.43 -5.45 -1.92
C GLY A 138 -7.40 -6.62 -2.04
N ASP A 139 -6.96 -7.84 -1.75
CA ASP A 139 -7.80 -9.05 -1.77
C ASP A 139 -8.99 -8.92 -0.81
N ARG A 140 -8.73 -8.52 0.44
CA ARG A 140 -9.78 -8.30 1.45
C ARG A 140 -10.72 -7.18 1.07
N GLY A 141 -10.19 -6.09 0.52
CA GLY A 141 -11.01 -4.98 0.01
C GLY A 141 -11.91 -5.43 -1.15
N ALA A 142 -11.40 -6.26 -2.05
CA ALA A 142 -12.18 -6.83 -3.13
C ALA A 142 -13.29 -7.75 -2.58
N ARG A 143 -12.97 -8.65 -1.64
CA ARG A 143 -13.98 -9.52 -1.01
C ARG A 143 -15.09 -8.73 -0.33
N ALA A 144 -14.76 -7.67 0.41
CA ALA A 144 -15.74 -6.80 1.06
C ALA A 144 -16.72 -6.14 0.06
N VAL A 145 -16.27 -5.84 -1.16
CA VAL A 145 -17.10 -5.21 -2.21
C VAL A 145 -17.89 -6.25 -3.02
N TRP A 146 -17.27 -7.38 -3.37
CA TRP A 146 -17.80 -8.28 -4.38
C TRP A 146 -18.58 -9.47 -3.80
N CYS A 147 -18.29 -9.94 -2.59
CA CYS A 147 -18.97 -11.13 -2.05
C CYS A 147 -20.48 -10.96 -1.89
N GLY A 148 -20.93 -9.78 -1.43
CA GLY A 148 -22.38 -9.49 -1.33
C GLY A 148 -23.08 -9.53 -2.69
N GLN A 149 -22.39 -9.13 -3.77
CA GLN A 149 -22.93 -9.17 -5.12
C GLN A 149 -22.98 -10.60 -5.66
N SER A 150 -21.95 -11.41 -5.40
CA SER A 150 -21.90 -12.82 -5.80
C SER A 150 -23.02 -13.64 -5.17
N VAL A 151 -23.31 -13.42 -3.88
CA VAL A 151 -24.43 -14.08 -3.19
C VAL A 151 -25.78 -13.63 -3.78
N ALA A 152 -25.95 -12.32 -4.02
CA ALA A 152 -27.18 -11.80 -4.62
C ALA A 152 -27.41 -12.29 -6.07
N ALA A 153 -26.33 -12.56 -6.81
CA ALA A 153 -26.36 -13.12 -8.16
C ALA A 153 -26.59 -14.64 -8.18
N GLY A 154 -26.43 -15.34 -7.04
CA GLY A 154 -26.49 -16.80 -6.95
C GLY A 154 -25.21 -17.52 -7.37
N ASP A 155 -24.08 -16.80 -7.48
CA ASP A 155 -22.77 -17.34 -7.87
C ASP A 155 -21.97 -17.88 -6.66
N ALA A 156 -22.38 -17.53 -5.43
CA ALA A 156 -21.78 -18.00 -4.18
C ALA A 156 -22.85 -18.57 -3.24
N ASP A 157 -22.54 -19.70 -2.59
CA ASP A 157 -23.46 -20.41 -1.71
C ASP A 157 -23.75 -19.63 -0.41
N SER A 158 -22.75 -18.91 0.12
CA SER A 158 -22.88 -18.09 1.32
C SER A 158 -21.86 -16.94 1.35
N LEU A 159 -22.12 -15.92 2.17
CA LEU A 159 -21.18 -14.81 2.35
C LEU A 159 -19.94 -15.25 3.13
N GLU A 160 -20.11 -16.12 4.14
CA GLU A 160 -19.02 -16.71 4.92
C GLU A 160 -18.01 -17.46 4.03
N ASP A 161 -18.50 -18.26 3.07
CA ASP A 161 -17.62 -19.02 2.17
C ASP A 161 -16.85 -18.12 1.19
N CYS A 162 -17.47 -17.01 0.76
CA CYS A 162 -16.82 -16.05 -0.12
C CYS A 162 -15.79 -15.17 0.61
N LEU A 163 -16.02 -14.85 1.88
CA LEU A 163 -15.13 -14.02 2.70
C LEU A 163 -13.91 -14.78 3.25
N ARG A 164 -13.94 -16.13 3.28
CA ARG A 164 -12.79 -16.99 3.65
C ARG A 164 -11.67 -17.00 2.61
#